data_AF-A0A8H4N729-F1
#
_entry.id   AF-A0A8H4N729-F1
#
_cell.length_a   1.000
_cell.length_b   1.000
_cell.length_c   1.000
_cell.angle_alpha   90.00
_cell.angle_beta   90.00
_cell.angle_gamma   90.00
#
_symmetry.space_group_name_H-M   'P 1'
#
loop_
_entity.id
_entity.type
_entity.pdbx_description
1 polymer ?
#
loop_
_entity_poly.entity_id
_entity_poly.type
_entity_poly.pdbx_seq_one_letter_code
_entity_poly.pdbx_strand_id
1 'polypeptide(L)'
;MSEPPPDHIIRLLGSGNAGEVFEAVIDGSKCALKLVSIPSPSPHDRWTATHSSPQFTSEAKFNAELAAYRTMARIDGLRGRVCSLHSTCTNVHQLLRGADPALSQHKTYDYHRRGLCLTLLDGATLDDGDGSGSGAVATLSQQEKRDVSAQLAETVRLLHEAGVTHGSVHPRNVMLVRSGGGRLAAVLVDFNRARLREGRSAESFEGHKAHDLSEVLWLRNNRLAWTI
;
A
#
# COMPACT_ATOMS: atom_id res chain seq x y z
N MET A 1 -30.43 10.52 -17.65
CA MET A 1 -29.24 10.32 -16.79
C MET A 1 -28.05 10.23 -17.73
N SER A 2 -27.05 11.10 -17.59
CA SER A 2 -25.82 11.01 -18.37
C SER A 2 -25.08 9.73 -18.03
N GLU A 3 -24.50 9.04 -19.02
CA GLU A 3 -23.63 7.90 -18.76
C GLU A 3 -22.47 8.31 -17.85
N PRO A 4 -22.04 7.44 -16.91
CA PRO A 4 -20.88 7.73 -16.09
C PRO A 4 -19.66 7.92 -16.99
N PRO A 5 -18.74 8.84 -16.65
CA PRO A 5 -17.52 9.00 -17.42
C PRO A 5 -16.75 7.69 -17.47
N PRO A 6 -16.09 7.37 -18.60
CA PRO A 6 -15.31 6.15 -18.73
C PRO A 6 -14.17 6.13 -17.72
N ASP A 7 -13.72 4.92 -17.35
CA ASP A 7 -12.55 4.73 -16.51
C ASP A 7 -11.34 5.44 -17.12
N HIS A 8 -10.62 6.21 -16.29
CA HIS A 8 -9.44 6.94 -16.74
C HIS A 8 -8.48 7.23 -15.60
N ILE A 9 -7.20 7.38 -15.95
CA ILE A 9 -6.15 7.85 -15.05
C ILE A 9 -6.16 9.37 -15.05
N ILE A 10 -6.06 9.96 -13.85
CA ILE A 10 -5.98 11.41 -13.65
C ILE A 10 -4.53 11.86 -13.57
N ARG A 11 -3.73 11.28 -12.66
CA ARG A 11 -2.32 11.66 -12.45
C ARG A 11 -1.55 10.59 -11.68
N LEU A 12 -0.23 10.63 -11.78
CA LEU A 12 0.67 9.84 -10.92
C LEU A 12 0.67 10.41 -9.49
N LEU A 13 0.48 9.55 -8.50
CA LEU A 13 0.58 9.89 -7.07
C LEU A 13 1.95 9.54 -6.50
N GLY A 14 2.53 8.43 -6.97
CA GLY A 14 3.85 8.00 -6.53
C GLY A 14 4.34 6.78 -7.30
N SER A 15 5.65 6.63 -7.35
CA SER A 15 6.33 5.51 -7.99
C SER A 15 7.43 4.98 -7.07
N GLY A 16 7.58 3.67 -7.01
CA GLY A 16 8.65 3.06 -6.24
C GLY A 16 8.85 1.60 -6.58
N ASN A 17 9.56 0.90 -5.70
CA ASN A 17 9.91 -0.50 -5.93
C ASN A 17 8.70 -1.45 -6.00
N ALA A 18 7.57 -1.01 -5.44
CA ALA A 18 6.32 -1.75 -5.39
C ALA A 18 5.43 -1.55 -6.63
N GLY A 19 5.85 -0.69 -7.56
CA GLY A 19 5.06 -0.24 -8.71
C GLY A 19 4.69 1.23 -8.63
N GLU A 20 3.73 1.61 -9.46
CA GLU A 20 3.21 2.97 -9.58
C GLU A 20 1.82 3.05 -9.00
N VAL A 21 1.48 4.20 -8.43
CA VAL A 21 0.16 4.49 -7.88
C VAL A 21 -0.37 5.74 -8.57
N PHE A 22 -1.57 5.65 -9.12
CA PHE A 22 -2.24 6.73 -9.82
C PHE A 22 -3.51 7.16 -9.10
N GLU A 23 -3.87 8.43 -9.21
CA GLU A 23 -5.25 8.85 -9.01
C GLU A 23 -6.02 8.47 -10.28
N ALA A 24 -7.13 7.77 -10.13
CA ALA A 24 -7.94 7.32 -11.26
C ALA A 24 -9.44 7.39 -10.91
N VAL A 25 -10.28 7.42 -11.94
CA VAL A 25 -11.72 7.13 -11.83
C VAL A 25 -11.92 5.72 -12.36
N ILE A 26 -12.46 4.84 -11.51
CA ILE A 26 -12.79 3.45 -11.83
C ILE A 26 -14.22 3.19 -11.37
N ASP A 27 -15.07 2.68 -12.26
CA ASP A 27 -16.51 2.46 -12.00
C ASP A 27 -17.20 3.73 -11.46
N GLY A 28 -16.83 4.88 -12.01
CA GLY A 28 -17.36 6.20 -11.62
C GLY A 28 -16.87 6.74 -10.27
N SER A 29 -15.96 6.05 -9.59
CA SER A 29 -15.43 6.46 -8.27
C SER A 29 -13.95 6.80 -8.34
N LYS A 30 -13.54 7.89 -7.66
CA LYS A 30 -12.12 8.22 -7.49
C LYS A 30 -11.42 7.21 -6.57
N CYS A 31 -10.28 6.70 -7.00
CA CYS A 31 -9.47 5.76 -6.23
C CYS A 31 -7.96 6.00 -6.42
N ALA A 32 -7.17 5.47 -5.50
CA ALA A 32 -5.75 5.24 -5.70
C ALA A 32 -5.57 3.88 -6.42
N LEU A 33 -5.25 3.92 -7.71
CA LEU A 33 -5.00 2.76 -8.54
C LEU A 33 -3.53 2.36 -8.44
N LYS A 34 -3.22 1.31 -7.68
CA LYS A 34 -1.87 0.73 -7.57
C LYS A 34 -1.66 -0.30 -8.67
N LEU A 35 -0.67 -0.06 -9.53
CA LEU A 35 -0.30 -0.97 -10.61
C LEU A 35 0.70 -2.01 -10.13
N VAL A 36 0.54 -3.24 -10.62
CA VAL A 36 1.40 -4.37 -10.29
C VAL A 36 1.99 -4.91 -11.57
N SER A 37 3.32 -4.84 -11.71
CA SER A 37 4.07 -5.28 -12.90
C SER A 37 4.16 -6.80 -12.96
N ILE A 38 3.26 -7.43 -13.72
CA ILE A 38 3.24 -8.87 -13.96
C ILE A 38 3.90 -9.16 -15.31
N PRO A 39 5.07 -9.84 -15.35
CA PRO A 39 5.72 -10.18 -16.61
C PRO A 39 4.77 -10.92 -17.56
N SER A 40 4.73 -10.50 -18.83
CA SER A 40 4.00 -11.20 -19.86
C SER A 40 4.64 -12.58 -20.09
N PRO A 41 3.88 -13.68 -20.15
CA PRO A 41 4.43 -15.02 -20.45
C PRO A 41 4.81 -15.21 -21.93
N SER A 42 4.78 -14.16 -22.76
CA SER A 42 5.04 -14.26 -24.20
C SER A 42 6.49 -14.70 -24.48
N PRO A 43 6.71 -15.82 -25.20
CA PRO A 43 8.05 -16.31 -25.55
C PRO A 43 8.79 -15.42 -26.55
N HIS A 44 8.11 -14.43 -27.16
CA HIS A 44 8.71 -13.48 -28.10
C HIS A 44 9.38 -12.29 -27.42
N ASP A 45 9.09 -12.03 -26.15
CA ASP A 45 9.78 -11.01 -25.36
C ASP A 45 11.08 -11.62 -24.80
N ARG A 46 12.02 -11.87 -25.71
CA ARG A 46 13.36 -12.38 -25.37
C ARG A 46 14.10 -11.28 -24.61
N TRP A 47 13.89 -11.28 -23.28
CA TRP A 47 14.40 -10.30 -22.34
C TRP A 47 15.93 -10.28 -22.37
N THR A 48 16.50 -9.18 -22.88
CA THR A 48 17.92 -8.89 -22.69
C THR A 48 18.09 -8.47 -21.25
N ALA A 49 18.72 -9.32 -20.44
CA ALA A 49 18.97 -9.18 -19.02
C ALA A 49 19.86 -7.98 -18.60
N THR A 50 20.00 -6.97 -19.46
CA THR A 50 20.88 -5.82 -19.28
C THR A 50 20.21 -4.60 -18.63
N HIS A 51 18.89 -4.62 -18.43
CA HIS A 51 18.20 -3.60 -17.62
C HIS A 51 17.81 -4.20 -16.27
N SER A 52 18.79 -4.23 -15.38
CA SER A 52 18.70 -4.58 -13.98
C SER A 52 17.70 -3.67 -13.25
N SER A 53 16.44 -4.11 -13.18
CA SER A 53 15.66 -3.89 -11.95
C SER A 53 14.87 -5.16 -11.61
N PRO A 54 15.22 -5.87 -10.53
CA PRO A 54 14.71 -7.22 -10.23
C PRO A 54 13.29 -7.23 -9.61
N GLN A 55 12.44 -6.27 -9.91
CA GLN A 55 11.25 -5.98 -9.09
C GLN A 55 9.93 -6.34 -9.75
N PHE A 56 9.95 -7.30 -10.66
CA PHE A 56 8.72 -7.86 -11.21
C PHE A 56 7.90 -8.54 -10.10
N THR A 57 6.62 -8.18 -10.04
CA THR A 57 5.66 -8.76 -9.11
C THR A 57 5.03 -9.96 -9.79
N SER A 58 5.15 -11.15 -9.19
CA SER A 58 4.51 -12.34 -9.73
C SER A 58 3.00 -12.27 -9.51
N GLU A 59 2.23 -13.01 -10.30
CA GLU A 59 0.79 -13.20 -10.04
C GLU A 59 0.55 -13.72 -8.61
N ALA A 60 1.46 -14.54 -8.08
CA ALA A 60 1.44 -14.98 -6.69
C ALA A 60 1.56 -13.82 -5.69
N LYS A 61 2.44 -12.83 -5.93
CA LYS A 61 2.55 -11.64 -5.08
C LYS A 61 1.29 -10.77 -5.15
N PHE A 62 0.73 -10.56 -6.34
CA PHE A 62 -0.54 -9.86 -6.51
C PHE A 62 -1.67 -10.54 -5.72
N ASN A 63 -1.80 -11.86 -5.88
CA ASN A 63 -2.83 -12.65 -5.19
C ASN A 63 -2.61 -12.66 -3.67
N ALA A 64 -1.37 -12.68 -3.19
CA ALA A 64 -1.06 -12.60 -1.77
C ALA A 64 -1.44 -11.23 -1.17
N GLU A 65 -1.10 -10.12 -1.83
CA GLU A 65 -1.48 -8.77 -1.39
C GLU A 65 -3.02 -8.60 -1.43
N LEU A 66 -3.67 -9.05 -2.50
CA LEU A 66 -5.13 -9.07 -2.62
C LEU A 66 -5.80 -9.89 -1.49
N ALA A 67 -5.23 -11.04 -1.15
CA ALA A 67 -5.73 -11.88 -0.06
C ALA A 67 -5.57 -11.19 1.30
N ALA A 68 -4.47 -10.46 1.53
CA ALA A 68 -4.28 -9.65 2.73
C ALA A 68 -5.38 -8.58 2.85
N TYR A 69 -5.64 -7.81 1.80
CA TYR A 69 -6.73 -6.81 1.80
C TYR A 69 -8.10 -7.43 2.09
N ARG A 70 -8.41 -8.57 1.46
CA ARG A 70 -9.68 -9.28 1.70
C ARG A 70 -9.84 -9.78 3.13
N THR A 71 -8.76 -10.23 3.76
CA THR A 71 -8.76 -10.64 5.16
C THR A 71 -8.99 -9.44 6.08
N MET A 72 -8.26 -8.34 5.87
CA MET A 72 -8.38 -7.13 6.67
C MET A 72 -9.76 -6.48 6.58
N ALA A 73 -10.40 -6.53 5.41
CA ALA A 73 -11.73 -5.96 5.19
C ALA A 73 -12.84 -6.57 6.08
N ARG A 74 -12.60 -7.75 6.68
CA ARG A 74 -13.52 -8.43 7.58
C ARG A 74 -13.37 -8.01 9.04
N ILE A 75 -12.38 -7.18 9.36
CA ILE A 75 -12.04 -6.77 10.72
C ILE A 75 -12.50 -5.32 10.90
N ASP A 76 -13.64 -5.11 11.56
CA ASP A 76 -14.20 -3.76 11.75
C ASP A 76 -13.23 -2.81 12.45
N GLY A 77 -12.42 -3.32 13.39
CA GLY A 77 -11.40 -2.54 14.08
C GLY A 77 -10.32 -1.95 13.17
N LEU A 78 -10.11 -2.51 11.97
CA LEU A 78 -9.15 -2.02 10.97
C LEU A 78 -9.75 -0.96 10.04
N ARG A 79 -11.07 -0.72 10.07
CA ARG A 79 -11.70 0.28 9.21
C ARG A 79 -11.15 1.68 9.52
N GLY A 80 -10.63 2.35 8.48
CA GLY A 80 -9.98 3.65 8.63
C GLY A 80 -8.57 3.63 9.24
N ARG A 81 -8.01 2.44 9.52
CA ARG A 81 -6.64 2.25 10.00
C ARG A 81 -5.71 1.64 8.97
N VAL A 82 -6.28 0.98 7.96
CA VAL A 82 -5.58 0.48 6.78
C VAL A 82 -6.26 1.06 5.54
N CYS A 83 -5.49 1.23 4.47
CA CYS A 83 -6.08 1.60 3.19
C CYS A 83 -7.06 0.52 2.74
N SER A 84 -8.28 0.90 2.36
CA SER A 84 -9.32 -0.07 2.00
C SER A 84 -9.24 -0.40 0.52
N LEU A 85 -9.43 -1.68 0.19
CA LEU A 85 -9.57 -2.14 -1.18
C LEU A 85 -11.05 -2.03 -1.61
N HIS A 86 -11.30 -1.35 -2.72
CA HIS A 86 -12.63 -1.26 -3.32
C HIS A 86 -12.86 -2.37 -4.35
N SER A 87 -11.93 -2.52 -5.29
CA SER A 87 -12.04 -3.46 -6.41
C SER A 87 -10.66 -3.77 -6.99
N THR A 88 -10.63 -4.56 -8.07
CA THR A 88 -9.43 -4.81 -8.86
C THR A 88 -9.68 -4.35 -10.29
N CYS A 89 -8.70 -3.71 -10.92
CA CYS A 89 -8.76 -3.34 -12.32
C CYS A 89 -8.00 -4.38 -13.16
N THR A 90 -8.64 -4.98 -14.18
CA THR A 90 -8.01 -5.94 -15.10
C THR A 90 -7.61 -5.34 -16.45
N ASN A 91 -8.04 -4.10 -16.73
CA ASN A 91 -7.86 -3.44 -18.03
C ASN A 91 -6.88 -2.26 -17.95
N VAL A 92 -5.91 -2.33 -17.01
CA VAL A 92 -4.92 -1.26 -16.78
C VAL A 92 -4.23 -0.79 -18.07
N HIS A 93 -3.87 -1.72 -18.95
CA HIS A 93 -3.26 -1.41 -20.24
C HIS A 93 -4.10 -0.47 -21.13
N GLN A 94 -5.44 -0.56 -21.08
CA GLN A 94 -6.33 0.32 -21.83
C GLN A 94 -6.36 1.71 -21.22
N LEU A 95 -6.41 1.79 -19.88
CA LEU A 95 -6.36 3.04 -19.14
C LEU A 95 -5.08 3.81 -19.41
N LEU A 96 -3.95 3.12 -19.42
CA LEU A 96 -2.64 3.72 -19.68
C LEU A 96 -2.51 4.22 -21.13
N ARG A 97 -3.10 3.53 -22.13
CA ARG A 97 -3.10 3.98 -23.52
C ARG A 97 -3.93 5.25 -23.77
N GLY A 98 -4.99 5.44 -22.98
CA GLY A 98 -5.82 6.64 -23.03
C GLY A 98 -5.31 7.80 -22.17
N ALA A 99 -4.30 7.57 -21.33
CA ALA A 99 -3.74 8.59 -20.45
C ALA A 99 -2.84 9.58 -21.21
N ASP A 100 -2.63 10.75 -20.60
CA ASP A 100 -1.74 11.78 -21.12
C ASP A 100 -0.35 11.19 -21.46
N PRO A 101 0.21 11.45 -22.65
CA PRO A 101 1.59 11.09 -23.01
C PRO A 101 2.65 11.55 -21.98
N ALA A 102 2.39 12.59 -21.19
CA ALA A 102 3.26 13.02 -20.10
C ALA A 102 3.27 12.02 -18.91
N LEU A 103 2.15 11.33 -18.66
CA LEU A 103 2.04 10.24 -17.68
C LEU A 103 2.64 8.93 -18.21
N SER A 104 2.95 8.90 -19.51
CA SER A 104 3.32 7.74 -20.31
C SER A 104 4.82 7.59 -20.55
N GLN A 105 5.66 8.38 -19.87
CA GLN A 105 7.12 8.29 -20.01
C GLN A 105 7.68 6.91 -19.58
N HIS A 106 6.90 6.12 -18.85
CA HIS A 106 7.22 4.74 -18.50
C HIS A 106 6.80 3.77 -19.63
N LYS A 107 7.80 3.29 -20.39
CA LYS A 107 7.68 2.32 -21.51
C LYS A 107 7.19 0.90 -21.09
N THR A 108 6.35 0.76 -20.08
CA THR A 108 6.03 -0.54 -19.43
C THR A 108 4.61 -1.05 -19.67
N TYR A 109 3.90 -0.54 -20.68
CA TYR A 109 2.52 -0.92 -21.00
C TYR A 109 2.26 -2.44 -21.11
N ASP A 110 3.28 -3.21 -21.51
CA ASP A 110 3.12 -4.65 -21.75
C ASP A 110 3.15 -5.51 -20.48
N TYR A 111 3.49 -4.92 -19.33
CA TYR A 111 3.67 -5.65 -18.06
C TYR A 111 2.58 -5.38 -17.01
N HIS A 112 1.77 -4.34 -17.18
CA HIS A 112 0.74 -3.99 -16.20
C HIS A 112 -0.63 -4.48 -16.63
N ARG A 113 -0.96 -5.72 -16.25
CA ARG A 113 -2.27 -6.33 -16.56
C ARG A 113 -3.30 -6.17 -15.44
N ARG A 114 -2.87 -5.85 -14.21
CA ARG A 114 -3.76 -5.74 -13.06
C ARG A 114 -3.38 -4.58 -12.14
N GLY A 115 -4.40 -4.05 -11.49
CA GLY A 115 -4.25 -3.04 -10.45
C GLY A 115 -5.19 -3.27 -9.27
N LEU A 116 -4.81 -2.75 -8.12
CA LEU A 116 -5.65 -2.68 -6.93
C LEU A 116 -6.27 -1.28 -6.86
N CYS A 117 -7.59 -1.21 -6.78
CA CYS A 117 -8.32 0.05 -6.63
C CYS A 117 -8.52 0.31 -5.14
N LEU A 118 -7.70 1.19 -4.57
CA LEU A 118 -7.65 1.48 -3.15
C LEU A 118 -8.33 2.82 -2.83
N THR A 119 -8.72 3.03 -1.58
CA THR A 119 -9.21 4.34 -1.13
C THR A 119 -8.17 5.42 -1.39
N LEU A 120 -8.58 6.50 -2.04
CA LEU A 120 -7.75 7.69 -2.19
C LEU A 120 -7.69 8.41 -0.84
N LEU A 121 -6.51 8.42 -0.23
CA LEU A 121 -6.28 9.08 1.05
C LEU A 121 -5.80 10.51 0.80
N ASP A 122 -6.51 11.49 1.40
CA ASP A 122 -6.12 12.89 1.39
C ASP A 122 -5.21 13.17 2.59
N GLY A 123 -3.91 12.97 2.39
CA GLY A 123 -2.93 13.05 3.44
C GLY A 123 -1.50 12.90 2.93
N ALA A 124 -0.55 13.20 3.80
CA ALA A 124 0.87 13.02 3.52
C ALA A 124 1.39 11.75 4.21
N THR A 125 2.44 11.15 3.67
CA THR A 125 3.17 10.09 4.35
C THR A 125 3.91 10.64 5.57
N LEU A 126 4.18 9.80 6.57
CA LEU A 126 4.92 10.17 7.77
C LEU A 126 6.37 10.60 7.43
N ASP A 127 6.92 10.02 6.36
CA ASP A 127 8.20 10.39 5.73
C ASP A 127 7.93 10.75 4.26
N ASP A 128 8.37 11.94 3.85
CA ASP A 128 8.32 12.49 2.49
C ASP A 128 9.41 11.90 1.58
N GLY A 129 10.35 11.16 2.16
CA GLY A 129 11.24 10.27 1.44
C GLY A 129 12.48 10.92 0.84
N ASP A 130 12.71 12.20 1.11
CA ASP A 130 13.93 12.94 0.75
C ASP A 130 15.08 12.74 1.77
N GLY A 131 14.80 12.07 2.90
CA GLY A 131 15.76 11.83 3.97
C GLY A 131 16.14 13.08 4.77
N SER A 132 15.48 14.22 4.53
CA SER A 132 15.73 15.47 5.24
C SER A 132 15.05 15.52 6.62
N GLY A 133 14.12 14.58 6.88
CA GLY A 133 13.29 14.58 8.07
C GLY A 133 12.20 15.67 8.05
N SER A 134 11.93 16.29 6.89
CA SER A 134 10.89 17.32 6.73
C SER A 134 9.47 16.79 6.53
N GLY A 135 9.30 15.47 6.56
CA GLY A 135 7.98 14.84 6.41
C GLY A 135 6.94 15.39 7.38
N ALA A 136 5.66 15.07 7.13
CA ALA A 136 4.52 15.58 7.91
C ALA A 136 4.70 15.44 9.42
N VAL A 137 5.55 14.50 9.84
CA VAL A 137 5.88 14.24 11.22
C VAL A 137 6.67 15.34 11.94
N ALA A 138 7.45 16.15 11.23
CA ALA A 138 8.13 17.32 11.80
C ALA A 138 7.13 18.38 12.26
N THR A 139 5.94 18.40 11.66
CA THR A 139 4.87 19.36 11.98
C THR A 139 3.96 18.90 13.11
N LEU A 140 4.06 17.64 13.55
CA LEU A 140 3.21 17.09 14.61
C LEU A 140 3.64 17.55 16.00
N SER A 141 2.67 17.88 16.84
CA SER A 141 2.88 18.04 18.28
C SER A 141 3.35 16.73 18.93
N GLN A 142 3.98 16.82 20.11
CA GLN A 142 4.36 15.62 20.88
C GLN A 142 3.14 14.77 21.25
N GLN A 143 1.97 15.38 21.43
CA GLN A 143 0.73 14.63 21.67
C GLN A 143 0.28 13.86 20.42
N GLU A 144 0.26 14.51 19.25
CA GLU A 144 -0.10 13.84 18.00
C GLU A 144 0.85 12.69 17.65
N LYS A 145 2.15 12.86 17.91
CA LYS A 145 3.14 11.78 17.74
C LYS A 145 2.82 10.57 18.63
N ARG A 146 2.46 10.79 19.89
CA ARG A 146 2.00 9.72 20.80
C ARG A 146 0.72 9.07 20.31
N ASP A 147 -0.25 9.85 19.83
CA ASP A 147 -1.51 9.35 19.33
C ASP A 147 -1.34 8.52 18.05
N VAL A 148 -0.51 8.98 17.11
CA VAL A 148 -0.12 8.22 15.90
C VAL A 148 0.55 6.91 16.27
N SER A 149 1.48 6.94 17.23
CA SER A 149 2.19 5.74 17.70
C SER A 149 1.24 4.72 18.34
N ALA A 150 0.28 5.18 19.14
CA ALA A 150 -0.76 4.34 19.73
C ALA A 150 -1.69 3.76 18.67
N GLN A 151 -2.09 4.56 17.68
CA GLN A 151 -2.90 4.10 16.55
C GLN A 151 -2.20 3.00 15.75
N LEU A 152 -0.91 3.18 15.41
CA LEU A 152 -0.13 2.19 14.67
C LEU A 152 0.09 0.91 15.46
N ALA A 153 0.40 1.00 16.75
CA ALA A 153 0.55 -0.18 17.60
C ALA A 153 -0.74 -1.01 17.65
N GLU A 154 -1.88 -0.33 17.77
CA GLU A 154 -3.19 -0.97 17.74
C GLU A 154 -3.51 -1.58 16.36
N THR A 155 -3.22 -0.88 15.27
CA THR A 155 -3.39 -1.40 13.91
C THR A 155 -2.59 -2.69 13.71
N VAL A 156 -1.31 -2.69 14.09
CA VAL A 156 -0.43 -3.87 13.96
C VAL A 156 -0.94 -5.03 14.83
N ARG A 157 -1.35 -4.76 16.08
CA ARG A 157 -1.96 -5.78 16.95
C ARG A 157 -3.17 -6.44 16.28
N LEU A 158 -4.09 -5.64 15.73
CA LEU A 158 -5.29 -6.13 15.05
C LEU A 158 -4.96 -6.93 13.78
N LEU A 159 -3.93 -6.53 13.02
CA LEU A 159 -3.44 -7.30 11.87
C LEU A 159 -2.97 -8.68 12.32
N HIS A 160 -2.13 -8.74 13.35
CA HIS A 160 -1.58 -9.99 13.87
C HIS A 160 -2.66 -10.92 14.41
N GLU A 161 -3.67 -10.38 15.11
CA GLU A 161 -4.82 -11.16 15.57
C GLU A 161 -5.63 -11.77 14.42
N ALA A 162 -5.74 -11.03 13.31
CA ALA A 162 -6.33 -11.51 12.07
C ALA A 162 -5.41 -12.48 11.28
N GLY A 163 -4.22 -12.77 11.78
CA GLY A 163 -3.24 -13.63 11.10
C GLY A 163 -2.57 -12.96 9.90
N VAL A 164 -2.54 -11.62 9.85
CA VAL A 164 -1.89 -10.83 8.81
C VAL A 164 -0.64 -10.18 9.41
N THR A 165 0.52 -10.34 8.78
CA THR A 165 1.67 -9.46 9.03
C THR A 165 1.82 -8.50 7.86
N HIS A 166 2.21 -7.25 8.12
CA HIS A 166 2.36 -6.25 7.05
C HIS A 166 3.67 -6.44 6.27
N GLY A 167 4.75 -6.85 6.96
CA GLY A 167 6.05 -7.17 6.42
C GLY A 167 6.96 -5.98 6.08
N SER A 168 6.48 -4.74 6.30
CA SER A 168 7.22 -3.50 5.97
C SER A 168 6.74 -2.25 6.71
N VAL A 169 6.48 -2.33 8.01
CA VAL A 169 6.05 -1.15 8.79
C VAL A 169 7.19 -0.14 8.90
N HIS A 170 7.04 1.01 8.24
CA HIS A 170 7.98 2.15 8.29
C HIS A 170 7.25 3.45 7.92
N PRO A 171 7.85 4.64 8.16
CA PRO A 171 7.18 5.94 7.97
C PRO A 171 6.56 6.17 6.58
N ARG A 172 7.22 5.74 5.49
CA ARG A 172 6.65 5.89 4.14
C ARG A 172 5.38 5.08 3.88
N ASN A 173 5.14 4.05 4.68
CA ASN A 173 3.94 3.20 4.60
C ASN A 173 2.87 3.62 5.61
N VAL A 174 3.01 4.80 6.19
CA VAL A 174 2.00 5.40 7.08
C VAL A 174 1.56 6.72 6.49
N MET A 175 0.29 6.85 6.14
CA MET A 175 -0.32 8.12 5.76
C MET A 175 -1.02 8.76 6.95
N LEU A 176 -0.86 10.07 7.08
CA LEU A 176 -1.53 10.90 8.06
C LEU A 176 -2.71 11.60 7.38
N VAL A 177 -3.92 11.23 7.78
CA VAL A 177 -5.17 11.76 7.23
C VAL A 177 -5.91 12.52 8.30
N ARG A 178 -6.42 13.72 8.00
CA ARG A 178 -7.31 14.44 8.91
C ARG A 178 -8.76 14.21 8.50
N SER A 179 -9.56 13.74 9.46
CA SER A 179 -11.00 13.59 9.28
C SER A 179 -11.75 14.90 9.56
N GLY A 180 -13.02 14.97 9.15
CA GLY A 180 -13.91 16.08 9.51
C GLY A 180 -13.94 16.26 11.04
N GLY A 181 -13.57 17.45 11.51
CA GLY A 181 -13.33 17.74 12.94
C GLY A 181 -11.86 17.80 13.35
N GLY A 182 -10.91 17.67 12.41
CA GLY A 182 -9.48 17.90 12.62
C GLY A 182 -8.72 16.73 13.26
N ARG A 183 -9.42 15.64 13.60
CA ARG A 183 -8.81 14.45 14.20
C ARG A 183 -7.86 13.77 13.21
N LEU A 184 -6.63 13.60 13.65
CA LEU A 184 -5.54 12.95 12.92
C LEU A 184 -5.65 11.41 13.02
N ALA A 185 -5.66 10.75 11.87
CA ALA A 185 -5.68 9.30 11.72
C ALA A 185 -4.37 8.82 11.07
N ALA A 186 -3.77 7.77 11.64
CA ALA A 186 -2.64 7.07 11.03
C ALA A 186 -3.15 5.85 10.27
N VAL A 187 -2.98 5.87 8.95
CA VAL A 187 -3.44 4.82 8.03
C VAL A 187 -2.24 4.07 7.47
N LEU A 188 -2.17 2.77 7.74
CA LEU A 188 -1.12 1.90 7.18
C LEU A 188 -1.46 1.56 5.71
N VAL A 189 -0.46 1.67 4.84
CA VAL A 189 -0.59 1.48 3.40
C VAL A 189 0.51 0.53 2.87
N ASP A 190 0.34 0.05 1.64
CA ASP A 190 1.28 -0.82 0.92
C ASP A 190 1.55 -2.20 1.56
N PHE A 191 0.64 -3.14 1.29
CA PHE A 191 0.70 -4.52 1.78
C PHE A 191 1.42 -5.48 0.81
N ASN A 192 2.32 -4.98 -0.04
CA ASN A 192 3.03 -5.81 -1.03
C ASN A 192 3.93 -6.92 -0.43
N ARG A 193 4.30 -6.77 0.85
CA ARG A 193 5.10 -7.74 1.63
C ARG A 193 4.28 -8.46 2.68
N ALA A 194 2.96 -8.26 2.67
CA ALA A 194 2.08 -8.86 3.65
C ALA A 194 2.08 -10.37 3.53
N ARG A 195 1.92 -11.04 4.67
CA ARG A 195 1.80 -12.49 4.74
C ARG A 195 0.58 -12.86 5.54
N LEU A 196 -0.09 -13.91 5.08
CA LEU A 196 -1.13 -14.58 5.84
C LEU A 196 -0.50 -15.73 6.61
N ARG A 197 -0.83 -15.87 7.88
CA ARG A 197 -0.51 -17.04 8.68
C ARG A 197 -1.31 -18.22 8.13
N GLU A 198 -0.61 -19.23 7.61
CA GLU A 198 -1.24 -20.48 7.16
C GLU A 198 -1.98 -21.14 8.35
N GLY A 199 -3.09 -21.83 8.05
CA GLY A 199 -4.11 -22.37 8.95
C GLY A 199 -3.76 -22.55 10.44
N ARG A 200 -4.62 -22.04 11.32
CA ARG A 200 -4.58 -22.39 12.75
C ARG A 200 -4.89 -23.89 12.94
N SER A 201 -3.92 -24.70 13.30
CA SER A 201 -4.06 -25.57 14.48
C SER A 201 -3.34 -24.88 15.65
N ALA A 202 -3.89 -24.96 16.85
CA ALA A 202 -3.54 -24.09 17.98
C ALA A 202 -2.16 -24.37 18.63
N GLU A 203 -1.34 -25.28 18.10
CA GLU A 203 -0.24 -25.89 18.88
C GLU A 203 1.20 -25.52 18.50
N SER A 204 1.47 -24.79 17.41
CA SER A 204 2.87 -24.49 17.03
C SER A 204 3.18 -22.99 17.03
N PHE A 205 3.63 -22.47 18.19
CA PHE A 205 3.95 -21.04 18.38
C PHE A 205 5.43 -20.68 18.16
N GLU A 206 6.30 -21.63 17.78
CA GLU A 206 7.76 -21.42 17.89
C GLU A 206 8.47 -20.93 16.62
N GLY A 207 7.92 -21.09 15.41
CA GLY A 207 8.65 -20.80 14.17
C GLY A 207 8.51 -19.38 13.58
N HIS A 208 7.50 -18.59 13.98
CA HIS A 208 7.09 -17.37 13.25
C HIS A 208 7.60 -16.04 13.86
N LYS A 209 8.43 -16.11 14.90
CA LYS A 209 8.76 -14.95 15.74
C LYS A 209 9.58 -13.86 15.02
N ALA A 210 10.42 -14.18 14.04
CA ALA A 210 11.40 -13.21 13.52
C ALA A 210 10.80 -11.98 12.80
N HIS A 211 9.74 -12.15 12.00
CA HIS A 211 9.13 -11.03 11.27
C HIS A 211 8.17 -10.21 12.12
N ASP A 212 7.41 -10.89 12.97
CA ASP A 212 6.54 -10.29 13.99
C ASP A 212 7.36 -9.38 14.93
N LEU A 213 8.52 -9.90 15.36
CA LEU A 213 9.48 -9.12 16.14
C LEU A 213 9.98 -7.88 15.38
N SER A 214 10.16 -7.89 14.06
CA SER A 214 10.66 -6.70 13.34
C SER A 214 9.69 -5.51 13.36
N GLU A 215 8.38 -5.76 13.25
CA GLU A 215 7.34 -4.72 13.30
C GLU A 215 7.17 -4.20 14.73
N VAL A 216 7.15 -5.13 15.70
CA VAL A 216 7.06 -4.81 17.12
C VAL A 216 8.33 -4.08 17.60
N LEU A 217 9.51 -4.48 17.13
CA LEU A 217 10.78 -3.82 17.43
C LEU A 217 10.84 -2.44 16.79
N TRP A 218 10.35 -2.25 15.56
CA TRP A 218 10.25 -0.92 14.97
C TRP A 218 9.34 -0.01 15.81
N LEU A 219 8.15 -0.47 16.21
CA LEU A 219 7.26 0.30 17.08
C LEU A 219 7.88 0.62 18.44
N ARG A 220 8.60 -0.33 19.04
CA ARG A 220 9.30 -0.15 20.32
C ARG A 220 10.48 0.82 20.22
N ASN A 221 11.30 0.67 19.19
CA ASN A 221 12.47 1.52 18.96
C ASN A 221 12.05 2.92 18.52
N ASN A 222 10.91 3.08 17.83
CA ASN A 222 10.35 4.39 17.54
C ASN A 222 9.65 5.02 18.76
N ARG A 223 9.05 4.26 19.69
CA ARG A 223 8.70 4.88 20.98
C ARG A 223 9.90 5.57 21.66
N LEU A 224 11.11 5.04 21.45
CA LEU A 224 12.35 5.61 21.98
C LEU A 224 12.94 6.72 21.08
N ALA A 225 12.92 6.59 19.75
CA ALA A 225 13.48 7.59 18.84
C ALA A 225 12.69 8.92 18.78
N TRP A 226 11.47 8.93 19.31
CA TRP A 226 10.58 10.09 19.38
C TRP A 226 10.60 10.74 20.77
N THR A 227 11.44 10.20 21.66
CA THR A 227 11.68 10.71 23.00
C THR A 227 13.13 11.19 23.08
N ILE A 228 13.27 12.51 23.10
CA ILE A 228 14.33 13.41 23.59
C ILE A 228 14.60 14.49 22.55
#